data_AF-A0A151JRM8-F1
#
_entry.id   AF-A0A151JRM8-F1
#
_cell.length_a   1.000
_cell.length_b   1.000
_cell.length_c   1.000
_cell.angle_alpha   90.00
_cell.angle_beta   90.00
_cell.angle_gamma   90.00
#
_symmetry.space_group_name_H-M   'P 1'
#
loop_
_entity.id
_entity.type
_entity.pdbx_description
1 polymer ?
#
loop_
_entity_poly.entity_id
_entity_poly.type
_entity_poly.pdbx_seq_one_letter_code
_entity_poly.pdbx_strand_id
1 'polypeptide(L)'
;MEVGGDRLNFLDVTVIRDNELIEFDWYHKPTFSGRYLNFWSQHAVSQKIGTIAGLVDRVILLSNPKFHFDNLCFVIKVLLENDYPLSFIFENINNRLKNIIMASNTKRVVSDNSVDVVQPSWFTVPFVRGITEKFNRLNSEHMRVSFYSVNKLREFIRVHKDPLPRDKKSKVVYKISCKSCDASYVGQTCRQLKSRITEHKNHIRWNTSARSVITEHRLQEGHDFDWDSVAILDEEPHYRKRLISEMIFIRRQTHGLNLQMDIEGLPKAYLPIIDKL
;
A
#
# COMPACT_ATOMS: atom_id res chain seq x y z
N MET A 1 -5.03 46.52 6.94
CA MET A 1 -5.58 45.49 7.84
C MET A 1 -6.82 44.96 7.15
N GLU A 2 -6.80 43.71 6.70
CA GLU A 2 -8.06 43.05 6.33
C GLU A 2 -8.94 43.07 7.57
N VAL A 3 -10.14 43.62 7.44
CA VAL A 3 -11.16 43.58 8.49
C VAL A 3 -11.65 42.12 8.52
N GLY A 4 -10.96 41.29 9.30
CA GLY A 4 -11.28 39.87 9.45
C GLY A 4 -12.58 39.71 10.22
N GLY A 5 -13.55 38.97 9.65
CA GLY A 5 -14.78 38.61 10.35
C GLY A 5 -14.52 37.66 11.52
N ASP A 6 -15.58 37.32 12.27
CA ASP A 6 -15.50 36.49 13.49
C ASP A 6 -15.22 35.00 13.24
N ARG A 7 -14.98 34.59 11.97
CA ARG A 7 -14.76 33.20 11.58
C ARG A 7 -13.61 33.06 10.59
N LEU A 8 -12.76 32.07 10.80
CA LEU A 8 -11.63 31.72 9.94
C LEU A 8 -11.57 30.21 9.71
N ASN A 9 -11.60 29.78 8.45
CA ASN A 9 -11.44 28.36 8.10
C ASN A 9 -9.95 28.03 7.95
N PHE A 10 -9.48 27.03 8.69
CA PHE A 10 -8.10 26.53 8.61
C PHE A 10 -8.08 25.00 8.62
N LEU A 11 -7.58 24.40 7.53
CA LEU A 11 -7.58 22.94 7.32
C LEU A 11 -9.00 22.35 7.48
N ASP A 12 -9.19 21.52 8.50
CA ASP A 12 -10.44 20.82 8.82
C ASP A 12 -11.24 21.54 9.93
N VAL A 13 -10.89 22.77 10.31
CA VAL A 13 -11.52 23.47 11.44
C VAL A 13 -11.96 24.88 11.06
N THR A 14 -13.15 25.28 11.52
CA THR A 14 -13.59 26.67 11.56
C THR A 14 -13.25 27.23 12.93
N VAL A 15 -12.34 28.20 12.97
CA VAL A 15 -12.03 28.97 14.18
C VAL A 15 -13.05 30.10 14.29
N ILE A 16 -13.76 30.15 15.41
CA ILE A 16 -14.83 31.12 15.69
C ILE A 16 -14.37 31.95 16.88
N ARG A 17 -14.38 33.27 16.73
CA ARG A 17 -14.15 34.19 17.84
C ARG A 17 -15.50 34.51 18.47
N ASP A 18 -15.69 34.09 19.72
CA ASP A 18 -16.85 34.46 20.54
C ASP A 18 -16.35 35.34 21.70
N ASN A 19 -16.39 36.65 21.48
CA ASN A 19 -15.84 37.65 22.41
C ASN A 19 -14.34 37.42 22.70
N GLU A 20 -14.02 36.98 23.92
CA GLU A 20 -12.67 36.63 24.39
C GLU A 20 -12.33 35.14 24.25
N LEU A 21 -13.29 34.31 23.84
CA LEU A 21 -13.13 32.87 23.68
C LEU A 21 -12.93 32.49 22.22
N ILE A 22 -12.14 31.44 22.01
CA ILE A 22 -11.97 30.80 20.71
C ILE A 22 -12.70 29.46 20.76
N GLU A 23 -13.56 29.26 19.76
CA GLU A 23 -14.26 28.02 19.56
C GLU A 23 -13.88 27.40 18.22
N PHE A 24 -14.06 26.08 18.16
CA PHE A 24 -13.73 25.27 17.01
C PHE A 24 -14.96 24.49 16.57
N ASP A 25 -15.16 24.43 15.27
CA ASP A 25 -16.14 23.57 14.63
C ASP A 25 -15.52 22.81 13.45
N TRP A 26 -16.04 21.64 13.13
CA TRP A 26 -15.48 20.80 12.07
C TRP A 26 -15.84 21.38 10.68
N TYR A 27 -14.83 21.83 9.95
CA TYR A 27 -15.01 22.47 8.65
C TYR A 27 -14.93 21.47 7.49
N HIS A 28 -15.82 21.66 6.52
CA HIS A 28 -15.81 20.97 5.24
C HIS A 28 -15.67 21.99 4.12
N LYS A 29 -14.73 21.76 3.20
CA LYS A 29 -14.60 22.60 2.01
C LYS A 29 -15.88 22.53 1.16
N PRO A 30 -16.27 23.59 0.45
CA PRO A 30 -17.42 23.57 -0.47
C PRO A 30 -17.35 22.48 -1.54
N THR A 31 -16.14 22.04 -1.89
CA THR A 31 -15.89 20.95 -2.85
C THR A 31 -15.92 19.56 -2.22
N PHE A 32 -16.30 19.43 -0.94
CA PHE A 32 -16.38 18.16 -0.25
C PHE A 32 -17.51 17.30 -0.84
N SER A 33 -17.16 16.11 -1.32
CA SER A 33 -18.09 15.24 -2.04
C SER A 33 -18.90 14.30 -1.16
N GLY A 34 -18.64 14.24 0.16
CA GLY A 34 -19.26 13.25 1.04
C GLY A 34 -18.80 11.80 0.80
N ARG A 35 -17.83 11.56 -0.11
CA ARG A 35 -17.42 10.19 -0.46
C ARG A 35 -16.39 9.64 0.52
N TYR A 36 -16.77 8.54 1.15
CA TYR A 36 -15.90 7.71 1.98
C TYR A 36 -15.82 6.29 1.43
N LEU A 37 -15.22 5.39 2.20
CA LEU A 37 -15.16 3.97 1.88
C LEU A 37 -16.58 3.40 1.77
N ASN A 38 -17.04 3.03 0.58
CA ASN A 38 -18.37 2.43 0.42
C ASN A 38 -18.51 1.11 1.20
N PHE A 39 -19.66 0.89 1.85
CA PHE A 39 -19.89 -0.29 2.70
C PHE A 39 -19.82 -1.61 1.94
N TRP A 40 -20.16 -1.65 0.65
CA TRP A 40 -20.13 -2.88 -0.15
C TRP A 40 -18.79 -3.13 -0.86
N SER A 41 -17.85 -2.20 -0.72
CA SER A 41 -16.51 -2.35 -1.31
C SER A 41 -15.76 -3.56 -0.71
N GLN A 42 -14.80 -4.09 -1.48
CA GLN A 42 -13.96 -5.24 -1.13
C GLN A 42 -12.90 -4.87 -0.09
N HIS A 43 -13.37 -4.51 1.11
CA HIS A 43 -12.59 -4.06 2.25
C HIS A 43 -13.01 -4.83 3.50
N ALA A 44 -12.05 -5.07 4.39
CA ALA A 44 -12.32 -5.72 5.67
C ALA A 44 -13.28 -4.89 6.51
N VAL A 45 -14.14 -5.56 7.29
CA VAL A 45 -15.09 -4.89 8.20
C VAL A 45 -14.36 -3.93 9.15
N SER A 46 -13.17 -4.28 9.61
CA SER A 46 -12.34 -3.41 10.47
C SER A 46 -12.01 -2.06 9.84
N GLN A 47 -11.82 -1.98 8.51
CA GLN A 47 -11.58 -0.72 7.80
C GLN A 47 -12.86 0.12 7.69
N LYS A 48 -14.02 -0.54 7.58
CA LYS A 48 -15.33 0.13 7.60
C LYS A 48 -15.63 0.72 8.97
N ILE A 49 -15.35 -0.05 10.03
CA ILE A 49 -15.41 0.43 11.43
C ILE A 49 -14.42 1.58 11.63
N GLY A 50 -13.19 1.45 11.13
CA GLY A 50 -12.17 2.51 11.22
C GLY A 50 -12.60 3.82 10.54
N THR A 51 -13.37 3.75 9.45
CA THR A 51 -13.95 4.93 8.80
C THR A 51 -14.92 5.65 9.74
N ILE A 52 -15.83 4.91 10.39
CA ILE A 52 -16.76 5.49 11.39
C ILE A 52 -15.98 6.09 12.56
N ALA A 53 -15.02 5.33 13.11
CA ALA A 53 -14.22 5.77 14.24
C ALA A 53 -13.46 7.07 13.96
N GLY A 54 -12.84 7.19 12.78
CA GLY A 54 -12.14 8.41 12.37
C GLY A 54 -13.05 9.62 12.20
N LEU A 55 -14.31 9.42 11.76
CA LEU A 55 -15.30 10.50 11.69
C LEU A 55 -15.74 10.96 13.07
N VAL A 56 -16.06 10.02 13.96
CA VAL A 56 -16.40 10.33 15.36
C VAL A 56 -15.25 11.05 16.06
N ASP A 57 -14.02 10.61 15.85
CA ASP A 57 -12.84 11.28 16.40
C ASP A 57 -12.73 12.72 15.94
N ARG A 58 -12.98 13.02 14.66
CA ARG A 58 -12.98 14.41 14.17
C ARG A 58 -14.04 15.25 14.87
N VAL A 59 -15.25 14.74 15.03
CA VAL A 59 -16.30 15.48 15.75
C VAL A 59 -15.86 15.81 17.17
N ILE A 60 -15.41 14.81 17.92
CA ILE A 60 -15.11 14.98 19.34
C ILE A 60 -13.82 15.78 19.57
N LEU A 61 -12.80 15.59 18.74
CA LEU A 61 -11.47 16.20 18.94
C LEU A 61 -11.30 17.56 18.27
N LEU A 62 -12.07 17.86 17.21
CA LEU A 62 -11.90 19.10 16.43
C LEU A 62 -13.00 20.13 16.66
N SER A 63 -14.05 19.82 17.41
CA SER A 63 -15.15 20.75 17.65
C SER A 63 -15.52 20.88 19.13
N ASN A 64 -16.03 22.05 19.52
CA ASN A 64 -16.56 22.28 20.86
C ASN A 64 -17.86 21.47 21.09
N PRO A 65 -18.17 21.06 22.33
CA PRO A 65 -19.32 20.20 22.65
C PRO A 65 -20.66 20.66 22.08
N LYS A 66 -20.89 21.96 21.96
CA LYS A 66 -22.13 22.52 21.40
C LYS A 66 -22.37 22.16 19.93
N PHE A 67 -21.31 21.86 19.18
CA PHE A 67 -21.40 21.47 17.77
C PHE A 67 -21.43 19.95 17.57
N HIS A 68 -21.25 19.15 18.62
CA HIS A 68 -21.12 17.69 18.50
C HIS A 68 -22.38 17.04 17.95
N PHE A 69 -23.56 17.52 18.36
CA PHE A 69 -24.84 16.96 17.91
C PHE A 69 -25.01 17.10 16.39
N ASP A 70 -24.90 18.32 15.87
CA ASP A 70 -25.05 18.59 14.44
C ASP A 70 -23.99 17.86 13.60
N ASN A 71 -22.75 17.83 14.09
CA ASN A 71 -21.66 17.11 13.44
C ASN A 71 -21.87 15.58 13.44
N LEU A 72 -22.44 14.99 14.51
CA LEU A 72 -22.79 13.58 14.52
C LEU A 72 -23.96 13.26 13.59
N CYS A 73 -24.98 14.12 13.53
CA CYS A 73 -26.07 14.00 12.56
C CYS A 73 -25.53 14.03 11.12
N PHE A 74 -24.58 14.92 10.85
CA PHE A 74 -23.89 14.99 9.57
C PHE A 74 -23.10 13.69 9.27
N VAL A 75 -22.34 13.16 10.23
CA VAL A 75 -21.62 11.88 10.07
C VAL A 75 -22.57 10.75 9.70
N ILE A 76 -23.71 10.63 10.39
CA ILE A 76 -24.71 9.59 10.10
C ILE A 76 -25.24 9.74 8.68
N LYS A 77 -25.62 10.96 8.27
CA LYS A 77 -26.09 11.24 6.91
C LYS A 77 -25.05 10.81 5.86
N VAL A 78 -23.80 11.22 6.03
CA VAL A 78 -22.74 10.90 5.09
C VAL A 78 -22.47 9.39 5.03
N LEU A 79 -22.49 8.68 6.16
CA LEU A 79 -22.31 7.23 6.18
C LEU A 79 -23.45 6.50 5.47
N LEU A 80 -24.69 6.96 5.62
CA LEU A 80 -25.85 6.43 4.88
C LEU A 80 -25.70 6.63 3.38
N GLU A 81 -25.21 7.79 2.93
CA GLU A 81 -24.90 8.07 1.51
C GLU A 81 -23.75 7.20 0.95
N ASN A 82 -23.00 6.51 1.83
CA ASN A 82 -21.98 5.52 1.48
C ASN A 82 -22.41 4.07 1.76
N ASP A 83 -23.74 3.84 1.84
CA ASP A 83 -24.42 2.53 2.00
C ASP A 83 -24.16 1.80 3.32
N TYR A 84 -23.73 2.50 4.37
CA TYR A 84 -23.57 1.88 5.68
C TYR A 84 -24.95 1.56 6.31
N PRO A 85 -25.18 0.33 6.80
CA PRO A 85 -26.42 0.00 7.50
C PRO A 85 -26.58 0.83 8.78
N LEU A 86 -27.79 1.34 9.03
CA LEU A 86 -28.06 2.23 10.16
C LEU A 86 -27.70 1.60 11.52
N SER A 87 -28.03 0.32 11.71
CA SER A 87 -27.67 -0.44 12.92
C SER A 87 -26.16 -0.48 13.12
N PHE A 88 -25.40 -0.74 12.05
CA PHE A 88 -23.94 -0.79 12.07
C PHE A 88 -23.33 0.58 12.38
N ILE A 89 -23.92 1.67 11.86
CA ILE A 89 -23.48 3.04 12.18
C ILE A 89 -23.62 3.30 13.68
N PHE A 90 -24.83 3.16 14.23
CA PHE A 90 -25.10 3.49 15.63
C PHE A 90 -24.29 2.64 16.60
N GLU A 91 -24.18 1.33 16.34
CA GLU A 91 -23.37 0.42 17.15
C GLU A 91 -21.92 0.91 17.24
N ASN A 92 -21.30 1.22 16.10
CA ASN A 92 -19.89 1.60 16.06
C ASN A 92 -19.63 3.03 16.55
N ILE A 93 -20.56 3.96 16.36
CA ILE A 93 -20.48 5.31 16.98
C ILE A 93 -20.49 5.16 18.50
N ASN A 94 -21.45 4.42 19.05
CA ASN A 94 -21.58 4.22 20.50
C ASN A 94 -20.35 3.53 21.09
N ASN A 95 -19.83 2.49 20.42
CA ASN A 95 -18.61 1.81 20.83
C ASN A 95 -17.41 2.76 20.82
N ARG A 96 -17.29 3.62 19.81
CA ARG A 96 -16.19 4.59 19.74
C ARG A 96 -16.28 5.64 20.84
N LEU A 97 -17.47 6.21 21.09
CA LEU A 97 -17.68 7.19 22.17
C LEU A 97 -17.32 6.61 23.53
N LYS A 98 -17.76 5.37 23.83
CA LYS A 98 -17.38 4.64 25.06
C LYS A 98 -15.85 4.53 25.19
N ASN A 99 -15.16 4.16 24.12
CA ASN A 99 -13.70 4.03 24.12
C ASN A 99 -12.99 5.37 24.39
N ILE A 100 -13.47 6.48 23.80
CA ILE A 100 -12.91 7.81 24.03
C ILE A 100 -13.07 8.22 25.51
N ILE A 101 -14.25 8.01 26.08
CA ILE A 101 -14.54 8.32 27.49
C ILE A 101 -13.66 7.48 28.42
N MET A 102 -13.57 6.17 28.17
CA MET A 102 -12.73 5.27 28.97
C MET A 102 -11.24 5.65 28.89
N ALA A 103 -10.72 5.95 27.71
CA ALA A 103 -9.33 6.36 27.53
C ALA A 103 -8.99 7.67 28.28
N SER A 104 -9.92 8.62 28.33
CA SER A 104 -9.77 9.86 29.12
C SER A 104 -9.69 9.56 30.62
N ASN A 105 -10.44 8.58 31.11
CA ASN A 105 -10.41 8.17 32.51
C ASN A 105 -9.12 7.42 32.86
N THR A 106 -8.65 6.52 31.99
CA THR A 106 -7.40 5.76 32.22
C THR A 106 -6.17 6.66 32.23
N LYS A 107 -6.09 7.68 31.36
CA LYS A 107 -4.98 8.67 31.37
C LYS A 107 -4.82 9.43 32.69
N ARG A 108 -5.86 9.46 33.54
CA ARG A 108 -5.78 10.06 34.88
C ARG A 108 -5.19 9.13 35.94
N VAL A 109 -4.99 7.85 35.65
CA VAL A 109 -4.70 6.78 36.64
C VAL A 109 -3.36 6.07 36.41
N VAL A 110 -2.62 6.34 35.32
CA VAL A 110 -1.37 5.62 35.06
C VAL A 110 -0.19 6.22 35.84
N SER A 111 0.23 5.50 36.88
CA SER A 111 1.56 5.54 37.48
C SER A 111 2.58 4.85 36.56
N ASP A 112 3.78 5.43 36.44
CA ASP A 112 4.94 4.89 35.73
C ASP A 112 5.29 3.47 36.21
N ASN A 113 4.91 2.46 35.44
CA ASN A 113 5.53 1.14 35.47
C ASN A 113 5.56 0.63 34.03
N SER A 114 6.60 1.03 33.30
CA SER A 114 6.85 0.57 31.93
C SER A 114 7.37 -0.87 31.97
N VAL A 115 6.44 -1.83 31.86
CA VAL A 115 6.81 -3.19 31.44
C VAL A 115 7.07 -3.14 29.94
N ASP A 116 8.22 -3.66 29.49
CA ASP A 116 8.55 -3.78 28.07
C ASP A 116 7.52 -4.69 27.37
N VAL A 117 6.48 -4.09 26.80
CA VAL A 117 5.47 -4.81 26.02
C VAL A 117 6.09 -5.18 24.68
N VAL A 118 6.44 -6.47 24.51
CA VAL A 118 6.89 -7.01 23.23
C VAL A 118 5.79 -6.79 22.18
N GLN A 119 6.09 -5.97 21.18
CA GLN A 119 5.14 -5.66 20.11
C GLN A 119 5.00 -6.84 19.15
N PRO A 120 3.77 -7.27 18.80
CA PRO A 120 3.58 -8.36 17.87
C PRO A 120 4.02 -7.98 16.46
N SER A 121 4.51 -8.98 15.72
CA SER A 121 4.79 -8.86 14.29
C SER A 121 3.50 -8.82 13.48
N TRP A 122 3.51 -8.12 12.33
CA TRP A 122 2.33 -8.00 11.47
C TRP A 122 2.44 -8.90 10.24
N PHE A 123 1.43 -9.75 10.05
CA PHE A 123 1.23 -10.55 8.85
C PHE A 123 0.14 -9.92 7.98
N THR A 124 0.56 -9.27 6.90
CA THR A 124 -0.32 -8.46 6.06
C THR A 124 -0.70 -9.18 4.77
N VAL A 125 -2.00 -9.38 4.54
CA VAL A 125 -2.53 -10.11 3.37
C VAL A 125 -3.57 -9.28 2.59
N PRO A 126 -3.70 -9.50 1.27
CA PRO A 126 -4.75 -8.82 0.49
C PRO A 126 -6.12 -9.28 0.98
N PHE A 127 -7.10 -8.37 1.05
CA PHE A 127 -8.45 -8.71 1.47
C PHE A 127 -9.24 -9.37 0.33
N VAL A 128 -9.70 -10.59 0.57
CA VAL A 128 -10.62 -11.34 -0.29
C VAL A 128 -11.72 -11.91 0.60
N ARG A 129 -12.92 -11.34 0.48
CA ARG A 129 -14.10 -11.70 1.27
C ARG A 129 -14.33 -13.21 1.27
N GLY A 130 -14.56 -13.81 2.45
CA GLY A 130 -14.79 -15.26 2.61
C GLY A 130 -13.53 -16.13 2.57
N ILE A 131 -12.39 -15.59 2.15
CA ILE A 131 -11.11 -16.33 2.07
C ILE A 131 -10.14 -15.80 3.13
N THR A 132 -9.78 -14.52 3.05
CA THR A 132 -8.66 -13.99 3.83
C THR A 132 -9.02 -13.77 5.30
N GLU A 133 -10.31 -13.66 5.62
CA GLU A 133 -10.81 -13.58 6.99
C GLU A 133 -10.45 -14.83 7.80
N LYS A 134 -10.31 -15.99 7.15
CA LYS A 134 -9.89 -17.25 7.79
C LYS A 134 -8.47 -17.16 8.36
N PHE A 135 -7.64 -16.22 7.90
CA PHE A 135 -6.30 -16.00 8.44
C PHE A 135 -6.34 -15.37 9.83
N ASN A 136 -7.47 -14.81 10.29
CA ASN A 136 -7.59 -14.31 11.66
C ASN A 136 -7.31 -15.37 12.72
N ARG A 137 -7.43 -16.67 12.39
CA ARG A 137 -7.02 -17.79 13.26
C ARG A 137 -5.52 -17.82 13.58
N LEU A 138 -4.71 -17.09 12.82
CA LEU A 138 -3.26 -16.98 13.01
C LEU A 138 -2.89 -15.88 14.01
N ASN A 139 -3.85 -15.10 14.51
CA ASN A 139 -3.59 -14.10 15.54
C ASN A 139 -3.08 -14.80 16.81
N SER A 140 -1.92 -14.37 17.30
CA SER A 140 -1.25 -14.87 18.52
C SER A 140 -0.57 -13.72 19.25
N GLU A 141 -0.06 -13.94 20.46
CA GLU A 141 0.66 -12.91 21.22
C GLU A 141 1.83 -12.28 20.45
N HIS A 142 2.45 -13.04 19.54
CA HIS A 142 3.60 -12.60 18.76
C HIS A 142 3.25 -12.18 17.31
N MET A 143 2.03 -12.43 16.85
CA MET A 143 1.64 -12.17 15.46
C MET A 143 0.21 -11.65 15.35
N ARG A 144 0.03 -10.60 14.55
CA ARG A 144 -1.27 -10.02 14.22
C ARG A 144 -1.50 -10.04 12.72
N VAL A 145 -2.69 -10.39 12.30
CA VAL A 145 -3.09 -10.37 10.90
C VAL A 145 -3.69 -9.01 10.55
N SER A 146 -3.20 -8.42 9.46
CA SER A 146 -3.77 -7.19 8.89
C SER A 146 -4.13 -7.38 7.42
N PHE A 147 -5.10 -6.58 6.97
CA PHE A 147 -5.65 -6.66 5.64
C PHE A 147 -5.36 -5.38 4.86
N TYR A 148 -5.05 -5.52 3.57
CA TYR A 148 -4.98 -4.40 2.63
C TYR A 148 -5.83 -4.65 1.39
N SER A 149 -6.34 -3.59 0.79
CA SER A 149 -7.13 -3.69 -0.43
C SER A 149 -6.23 -3.65 -1.66
N VAL A 150 -6.52 -4.53 -2.61
CA VAL A 150 -5.80 -4.61 -3.89
C VAL A 150 -6.23 -3.45 -4.81
N ASN A 151 -7.54 -3.21 -4.91
CA ASN A 151 -8.10 -2.13 -5.71
C ASN A 151 -7.88 -0.79 -5.01
N LYS A 152 -6.95 0.01 -5.53
CA LYS A 152 -6.65 1.35 -5.02
C LYS A 152 -7.14 2.40 -5.99
N LEU A 153 -7.75 3.47 -5.46
CA LEU A 153 -8.21 4.59 -6.28
C LEU A 153 -7.12 5.19 -7.17
N ARG A 154 -5.85 5.11 -6.77
CA ARG A 154 -4.69 5.56 -7.56
C ARG A 154 -4.60 4.95 -8.96
N GLU A 155 -5.22 3.80 -9.20
CA GLU A 155 -5.21 3.15 -10.51
C GLU A 155 -6.15 3.86 -11.50
N PHE A 156 -7.25 4.42 -11.00
CA PHE A 156 -8.23 5.18 -11.77
C PHE A 156 -7.97 6.68 -11.73
N ILE A 157 -7.63 7.20 -10.54
CA ILE A 157 -7.35 8.59 -10.26
C ILE A 157 -5.84 8.74 -10.13
N ARG A 158 -5.19 8.99 -11.27
CA ARG A 158 -3.77 9.30 -11.30
C ARG A 158 -3.58 10.76 -10.95
N VAL A 159 -2.58 11.04 -10.11
CA VAL A 159 -1.96 12.36 -10.06
C VAL A 159 -1.53 12.64 -11.50
N HIS A 160 -2.01 13.71 -12.13
CA HIS A 160 -1.74 14.11 -13.52
C HIS A 160 -0.25 14.45 -13.76
N LYS A 161 0.64 13.52 -13.42
CA LYS A 161 2.08 13.58 -13.61
C LYS A 161 2.42 12.79 -14.86
N ASP A 162 3.43 13.26 -15.58
CA ASP A 162 3.92 12.58 -16.76
C ASP A 162 4.43 11.18 -16.42
N PRO A 163 4.07 10.14 -17.21
CA PRO A 163 4.62 8.81 -17.04
C PRO A 163 6.13 8.82 -17.18
N LEU A 164 6.83 8.12 -16.27
CA LEU A 164 8.28 7.99 -16.37
C LEU A 164 8.65 7.05 -17.53
N PRO A 165 9.58 7.44 -18.42
CA PRO A 165 10.11 6.57 -19.47
C PRO A 165 10.64 5.25 -18.91
N ARG A 166 10.48 4.17 -19.68
CA ARG A 166 10.80 2.79 -19.26
C ARG A 166 12.23 2.63 -18.76
N ASP A 167 13.19 3.24 -19.45
CA ASP A 167 14.62 3.19 -19.14
C ASP A 167 14.98 3.89 -17.82
N LYS A 168 14.18 4.88 -17.41
CA LYS A 168 14.33 5.62 -16.16
C LYS A 168 13.63 4.96 -14.96
N LYS A 169 12.84 3.92 -15.17
CA LYS A 169 12.20 3.16 -14.08
C LYS A 169 13.25 2.44 -13.24
N SER A 170 12.98 2.31 -11.95
CA SER A 170 13.85 1.66 -10.96
C SER A 170 13.06 0.68 -10.12
N LYS A 171 13.74 -0.21 -9.39
CA LYS A 171 13.10 -1.23 -8.54
C LYS A 171 12.25 -2.21 -9.35
N VAL A 172 12.78 -2.64 -10.49
CA VAL A 172 12.07 -3.44 -11.49
C VAL A 172 12.67 -4.83 -11.65
N VAL A 173 11.83 -5.79 -12.02
CA VAL A 173 12.23 -7.07 -12.63
C VAL A 173 12.13 -6.90 -14.14
N TYR A 174 13.19 -7.21 -14.87
CA TYR A 174 13.29 -7.01 -16.31
C TYR A 174 13.65 -8.30 -17.04
N LYS A 175 13.30 -8.36 -18.32
CA LYS A 175 13.61 -9.46 -19.24
C LYS A 175 14.37 -8.94 -20.44
N ILE A 176 15.49 -9.58 -20.75
CA ILE A 176 16.27 -9.36 -21.97
C ILE A 176 16.13 -10.62 -22.84
N SER A 177 15.60 -10.46 -24.05
CA SER A 177 15.42 -11.56 -25.00
C SER A 177 16.59 -11.63 -25.99
N CYS A 178 16.95 -12.84 -26.40
CA CYS A 178 17.82 -13.04 -27.55
C CYS A 178 17.08 -12.66 -28.84
N LYS A 179 17.78 -12.09 -29.83
CA LYS A 179 17.20 -11.74 -31.14
C LYS A 179 17.07 -12.94 -32.07
N SER A 180 17.90 -13.96 -31.86
CA SER A 180 18.09 -15.07 -32.79
C SER A 180 17.46 -16.39 -32.32
N CYS A 181 17.06 -16.49 -31.05
CA CYS A 181 16.40 -17.67 -30.50
C CYS A 181 15.47 -17.32 -29.33
N ASP A 182 14.72 -18.29 -28.83
CA ASP A 182 13.75 -18.11 -27.73
C ASP A 182 14.38 -17.94 -26.34
N ALA A 183 15.71 -17.92 -26.27
CA ALA A 183 16.43 -17.75 -25.02
C ALA A 183 16.22 -16.35 -24.42
N SER A 184 16.11 -16.28 -23.09
CA SER A 184 15.98 -14.99 -22.40
C SER A 184 16.61 -15.01 -21.02
N TYR A 185 17.01 -13.82 -20.56
CA TYR A 185 17.51 -13.60 -19.21
C TYR A 185 16.55 -12.72 -18.42
N VAL A 186 16.25 -13.11 -17.19
CA VAL A 186 15.49 -12.31 -16.23
C VAL A 186 16.42 -11.85 -15.12
N GLY A 187 16.30 -10.58 -14.74
CA GLY A 187 17.02 -10.05 -13.59
C GLY A 187 16.26 -8.94 -12.89
N GLN A 188 16.70 -8.55 -11.70
CA GLN A 188 16.18 -7.38 -10.99
C GLN A 188 17.20 -6.25 -10.87
N THR A 189 16.71 -5.03 -10.61
CA THR A 189 17.54 -3.89 -10.25
C THR A 189 16.83 -2.96 -9.28
N CYS A 190 17.55 -2.48 -8.26
CA CYS A 190 17.09 -1.36 -7.42
C CYS A 190 17.29 0.00 -8.11
N ARG A 191 18.23 0.08 -9.05
CA ARG A 191 18.63 1.30 -9.78
C ARG A 191 17.82 1.45 -11.06
N GLN A 192 18.06 2.54 -11.81
CA GLN A 192 17.46 2.75 -13.11
C GLN A 192 17.77 1.58 -14.05
N LEU A 193 16.77 1.15 -14.82
CA LEU A 193 16.89 0.06 -15.79
C LEU A 193 18.03 0.36 -16.77
N LYS A 194 18.10 1.59 -17.28
CA LYS A 194 19.16 2.05 -18.19
C LYS A 194 20.56 1.74 -17.65
N SER A 195 20.83 2.05 -16.39
CA SER A 195 22.13 1.79 -15.77
C SER A 195 22.45 0.30 -15.76
N ARG A 196 21.47 -0.55 -15.43
CA ARG A 196 21.66 -2.01 -15.40
C ARG A 196 21.89 -2.59 -16.79
N ILE A 197 21.20 -2.09 -17.80
CA ILE A 197 21.41 -2.52 -19.19
C ILE A 197 22.78 -2.11 -19.71
N THR A 198 23.24 -0.90 -19.37
CA THR A 198 24.60 -0.43 -19.73
C THR A 198 25.68 -1.31 -19.09
N GLU A 199 25.50 -1.78 -17.86
CA GLU A 199 26.43 -2.71 -17.23
C GLU A 199 26.55 -4.02 -17.99
N HIS A 200 25.43 -4.63 -18.39
CA HIS A 200 25.44 -5.85 -19.20
C HIS A 200 26.16 -5.64 -20.53
N LYS A 201 25.91 -4.51 -21.22
CA LYS A 201 26.61 -4.13 -22.46
C LYS A 201 28.12 -3.97 -22.23
N ASN A 202 28.52 -3.31 -21.15
CA ASN A 202 29.93 -3.10 -20.83
C ASN A 202 30.63 -4.41 -20.46
N HIS A 203 29.95 -5.30 -19.73
CA HIS A 203 30.49 -6.61 -19.38
C HIS A 203 30.83 -7.46 -20.61
N ILE A 204 29.98 -7.41 -21.64
CA ILE A 204 30.23 -8.06 -22.93
C ILE A 204 31.44 -7.42 -23.64
N ARG A 205 31.56 -6.09 -23.62
CA ARG A 205 32.66 -5.36 -24.27
C ARG A 205 34.01 -5.66 -23.66
N TRP A 206 34.08 -5.83 -22.34
CA TRP A 206 35.35 -5.94 -21.61
C TRP A 206 35.90 -7.38 -21.60
N ASN A 207 35.13 -8.36 -22.07
CA ASN A 207 35.51 -9.78 -22.17
C ASN A 207 36.24 -10.30 -20.91
N THR A 208 35.65 -10.01 -19.74
CA THR A 208 36.20 -10.39 -18.43
C THR A 208 36.34 -11.92 -18.31
N SER A 209 37.29 -12.39 -17.51
CA SER A 209 37.49 -13.82 -17.23
C SER A 209 36.26 -14.48 -16.61
N ALA A 210 35.55 -13.76 -15.72
CA ALA A 210 34.26 -14.19 -15.19
C ALA A 210 33.13 -13.71 -16.11
N ARG A 211 32.64 -14.58 -17.00
CA ARG A 211 31.58 -14.25 -17.96
C ARG A 211 30.18 -14.36 -17.32
N SER A 212 29.29 -13.45 -17.69
CA SER A 212 27.87 -13.57 -17.32
C SER A 212 27.17 -14.57 -18.25
N VAL A 213 26.04 -15.14 -17.82
CA VAL A 213 25.24 -16.06 -18.67
C VAL A 213 24.81 -15.43 -20.00
N ILE A 214 24.60 -14.10 -20.01
CA ILE A 214 24.29 -13.32 -21.21
C ILE A 214 25.52 -13.28 -22.13
N THR A 215 26.70 -12.97 -21.58
CA THR A 215 27.95 -12.93 -22.34
C THR A 215 28.30 -14.31 -22.91
N GLU A 216 28.13 -15.37 -22.11
CA GLU A 216 28.42 -16.74 -22.52
C GLU A 216 27.52 -17.19 -23.67
N HIS A 217 26.20 -17.02 -23.55
CA HIS A 217 25.26 -17.36 -24.63
C HIS A 217 25.58 -16.63 -25.94
N ARG A 218 25.87 -15.32 -25.87
CA ARG A 218 26.24 -14.51 -27.03
C ARG A 218 27.52 -15.03 -27.71
N LEU A 219 28.51 -15.46 -26.95
CA LEU A 219 29.78 -15.95 -27.49
C LEU A 219 29.67 -17.38 -28.06
N GLN A 220 28.95 -18.26 -27.37
CA GLN A 220 28.79 -19.66 -27.79
C GLN A 220 27.92 -19.79 -29.05
N GLU A 221 26.79 -19.07 -29.08
CA GLU A 221 25.81 -19.18 -30.16
C GLU A 221 26.02 -18.13 -31.28
N GLY A 222 26.91 -17.15 -31.07
CA GLY A 222 27.09 -16.03 -32.00
C GLY A 222 25.86 -15.11 -32.12
N HIS A 223 24.96 -15.15 -31.14
CA HIS A 223 23.71 -14.39 -31.11
C HIS A 223 23.89 -13.00 -30.47
N ASP A 224 22.90 -12.11 -30.61
CA ASP A 224 22.85 -10.85 -29.86
C ASP A 224 21.50 -10.66 -29.18
N PHE A 225 21.46 -9.77 -28.18
CA PHE A 225 20.26 -9.49 -27.39
C PHE A 225 19.51 -8.26 -27.88
N ASP A 226 18.20 -8.24 -27.65
CA ASP A 226 17.37 -7.05 -27.87
C ASP A 226 17.51 -6.08 -26.71
N TRP A 227 18.50 -5.19 -26.84
CA TRP A 227 18.82 -4.17 -25.86
C TRP A 227 17.84 -2.99 -25.84
N ASP A 228 17.07 -2.80 -26.91
CA ASP A 228 16.19 -1.64 -27.08
C ASP A 228 14.76 -1.99 -26.62
N SER A 229 14.36 -3.26 -26.74
CA SER A 229 13.03 -3.76 -26.34
C SER A 229 13.02 -4.51 -25.00
N VAL A 230 13.89 -4.15 -24.05
CA VAL A 230 13.89 -4.75 -22.70
C VAL A 230 12.52 -4.60 -22.04
N ALA A 231 11.90 -5.71 -21.67
CA ALA A 231 10.60 -5.74 -21.03
C ALA A 231 10.74 -5.55 -19.51
N ILE A 232 9.81 -4.81 -18.91
CA ILE A 232 9.63 -4.78 -17.45
C ILE A 232 8.53 -5.77 -17.12
N LEU A 233 8.86 -6.77 -16.32
CA LEU A 233 7.96 -7.83 -15.89
C LEU A 233 7.20 -7.45 -14.62
N ASP A 234 7.84 -6.70 -13.71
CA ASP A 234 7.24 -6.25 -12.44
C ASP A 234 7.96 -5.02 -11.87
N GLU A 235 7.28 -4.25 -11.03
CA GLU A 235 7.79 -3.07 -10.31
C GLU A 235 7.55 -3.25 -8.80
N GLU A 236 8.56 -3.74 -8.08
CA GLU A 236 8.46 -4.03 -6.65
C GLU A 236 9.54 -3.27 -5.84
N PRO A 237 9.14 -2.24 -5.07
CA PRO A 237 10.06 -1.45 -4.28
C PRO A 237 10.81 -2.23 -3.20
N HIS A 238 10.16 -3.22 -2.58
CA HIS A 238 10.74 -3.99 -1.48
C HIS A 238 11.67 -5.07 -2.01
N TYR A 239 12.94 -4.98 -1.63
CA TYR A 239 13.99 -5.89 -2.10
C TYR A 239 13.63 -7.38 -1.96
N ARG A 240 13.18 -7.81 -0.78
CA ARG A 240 12.81 -9.23 -0.54
C ARG A 240 11.66 -9.70 -1.42
N LYS A 241 10.64 -8.85 -1.63
CA LYS A 241 9.52 -9.18 -2.52
C LYS A 241 9.96 -9.21 -3.98
N ARG A 242 10.86 -8.29 -4.37
CA ARG A 242 11.43 -8.24 -5.72
C ARG A 242 12.29 -9.46 -6.04
N LEU A 243 13.03 -10.01 -5.07
CA LEU A 243 13.74 -11.29 -5.24
C LEU A 243 12.77 -12.44 -5.50
N ILE A 244 11.68 -12.54 -4.74
CA ILE A 244 10.66 -13.57 -4.98
C ILE A 244 10.01 -13.37 -6.36
N SER A 245 9.73 -12.12 -6.75
CA SER A 245 9.19 -11.79 -8.08
C SER A 245 10.15 -12.22 -9.19
N GLU A 246 11.44 -11.89 -9.09
CA GLU A 246 12.49 -12.35 -9.99
C GLU A 246 12.52 -13.88 -10.11
N MET A 247 12.53 -14.61 -8.99
CA MET A 247 12.53 -16.08 -8.99
C MET A 247 11.29 -16.68 -9.68
N ILE A 248 10.11 -16.09 -9.45
CA ILE A 248 8.87 -16.51 -10.12
C ILE A 248 9.01 -16.32 -11.63
N PHE A 249 9.51 -15.16 -12.08
CA PHE A 249 9.66 -14.89 -13.49
C PHE A 249 10.75 -15.74 -14.16
N ILE A 250 11.84 -16.06 -13.46
CA ILE A 250 12.86 -17.02 -13.92
C ILE A 250 12.22 -18.38 -14.14
N ARG A 251 11.47 -18.89 -13.15
CA ARG A 251 10.83 -20.21 -13.20
C ARG A 251 9.82 -20.35 -14.34
N ARG A 252 9.13 -19.25 -14.69
CA ARG A 252 8.15 -19.20 -15.78
C ARG A 252 8.77 -19.14 -17.17
N GLN A 253 10.10 -18.99 -17.29
CA GLN A 253 10.76 -19.03 -18.59
C GLN A 253 10.77 -20.45 -19.14
N THR A 254 10.48 -20.59 -20.45
CA THR A 254 10.64 -21.86 -21.17
C THR A 254 12.11 -22.14 -21.48
N HIS A 255 12.81 -21.15 -22.03
CA HIS A 255 14.24 -21.19 -22.35
C HIS A 255 14.98 -20.06 -21.59
N GLY A 256 15.13 -20.24 -20.27
CA GLY A 256 15.83 -19.29 -19.40
C GLY A 256 17.34 -19.48 -19.41
N LEU A 257 18.10 -18.37 -19.48
CA LEU A 257 19.56 -18.35 -19.35
C LEU A 257 20.03 -18.32 -17.88
N ASN A 258 19.12 -18.02 -16.95
CA ASN A 258 19.40 -17.97 -15.52
C ASN A 258 19.84 -19.33 -14.98
N LEU A 259 20.65 -19.32 -13.92
CA LEU A 259 21.13 -20.55 -13.29
C LEU A 259 20.06 -21.12 -12.35
N GLN A 260 20.07 -22.44 -12.15
CA GLN A 260 19.13 -23.09 -11.23
C GLN A 260 19.32 -22.61 -9.77
N MET A 261 20.52 -22.16 -9.41
CA MET A 261 20.80 -21.54 -8.11
C MET A 261 20.04 -20.21 -7.90
N ASP A 262 19.66 -19.52 -8.99
CA ASP A 262 18.94 -18.24 -8.93
C ASP A 262 17.52 -18.39 -8.36
N ILE A 263 16.99 -19.62 -8.27
CA ILE A 263 15.66 -19.93 -7.72
C ILE A 263 15.69 -20.69 -6.39
N GLU A 264 16.85 -20.88 -5.75
CA GLU A 264 16.97 -21.65 -4.50
C GLU A 264 16.16 -21.08 -3.34
N GLY A 265 15.97 -19.76 -3.31
CA GLY A 265 15.16 -19.09 -2.28
C GLY A 265 13.65 -19.30 -2.42
N LEU A 266 13.17 -19.94 -3.49
CA LEU A 266 11.75 -20.15 -3.75
C LEU A 266 11.26 -21.48 -3.16
N PRO A 267 10.33 -21.48 -2.18
CA PRO A 267 9.87 -22.72 -1.57
C PRO A 267 9.19 -23.65 -2.57
N LYS A 268 9.57 -24.94 -2.55
CA LYS A 268 9.06 -25.96 -3.49
C LYS A 268 7.54 -26.10 -3.50
N ALA A 269 6.87 -25.76 -2.39
CA ALA A 269 5.42 -25.76 -2.26
C ALA A 269 4.70 -24.82 -3.27
N TYR A 270 5.38 -23.79 -3.77
CA TYR A 270 4.81 -22.85 -4.74
C TYR A 270 4.98 -23.30 -6.20
N LEU A 271 5.87 -24.26 -6.48
CA LEU A 271 6.17 -24.66 -7.86
C LEU A 271 4.94 -25.14 -8.65
N PRO A 272 4.04 -26.00 -8.10
CA PRO A 272 2.86 -26.44 -8.83
C PRO A 272 1.87 -25.33 -9.15
N ILE A 273 1.92 -24.21 -8.41
CA ILE A 273 1.08 -23.03 -8.66
C ILE A 273 1.73 -22.19 -9.76
N ILE A 274 3.04 -21.96 -9.67
CA ILE A 274 3.80 -21.16 -10.63
C ILE A 274 3.80 -21.82 -12.01
N ASP A 275 3.90 -23.14 -12.08
CA ASP A 275 3.89 -23.90 -13.33
C ASP A 275 2.54 -23.85 -14.05
N LYS A 276 1.48 -23.37 -13.38
CA LYS A 276 0.14 -23.17 -13.96
C LYS A 276 -0.13 -21.73 -14.41
N LEU A 277 0.80 -20.79 -14.18
CA LEU A 277 0.67 -19.34 -14.48
C LEU A 277 1.35 -18.93 -15.78
#